data_AF-W0B5T3-F1
#
_entry.id   AF-W0B5T3-F1
#
_cell.length_a   1.000
_cell.length_b   1.000
_cell.length_c   1.000
_cell.angle_alpha   90.00
_cell.angle_beta   90.00
_cell.angle_gamma   90.00
#
_symmetry.space_group_name_H-M   'P 1'
#
loop_
_entity.id
_entity.type
_entity.pdbx_description
1 polymer ?
#
loop_
_entity_poly.entity_id
_entity_poly.type
_entity_poly.pdbx_seq_one_letter_code
_entity_poly.pdbx_strand_id
1 'polypeptide(L)' 'MFYDLYGIQLATATRTGYNRIAFDTLASFEESVLSAVKTAAVKNLDETGFRVAGKTQWLHVASIKTATYYHISPK' A
#
# COMPACT_ATOMS: atom_id res chain seq x y z
N MET A 1 9.14 0.91 -18.75
CA MET A 1 10.09 1.59 -17.85
C MET A 1 11.48 0.96 -17.87
N PHE A 2 11.68 -0.27 -17.37
CA PHE A 2 13.03 -0.89 -17.37
C PHE A 2 13.58 -1.20 -18.78
N TYR A 3 12.72 -1.68 -19.68
CA TYR A 3 13.10 -1.87 -21.08
C TYR A 3 13.44 -0.53 -21.75
N ASP A 4 12.62 0.50 -21.53
CA ASP A 4 12.80 1.81 -22.17
C ASP A 4 14.10 2.52 -21.73
N LEU A 5 14.55 2.30 -20.49
CA LEU A 5 15.75 2.94 -19.93
C LEU A 5 17.01 2.09 -20.07
N TYR A 6 16.89 0.76 -20.04
CA TYR A 6 18.04 -0.14 -19.93
C TYR A 6 18.04 -1.27 -20.98
N GLY A 7 17.01 -1.39 -21.82
CA GLY A 7 16.84 -2.50 -22.77
C GLY A 7 16.55 -3.85 -22.12
N ILE A 8 16.29 -3.88 -20.80
CA ILE A 8 16.12 -5.12 -20.03
C ILE A 8 14.64 -5.45 -19.89
N GLN A 9 14.26 -6.64 -20.37
CA GLN A 9 12.94 -7.21 -20.12
C GLN A 9 12.93 -7.93 -18.76
N LEU A 10 12.24 -7.35 -17.78
CA LEU A 10 12.07 -7.99 -16.49
C LEU A 10 10.98 -9.05 -16.54
N ALA A 11 11.28 -10.24 -16.01
CA ALA A 11 10.29 -11.27 -15.81
C ALA A 11 9.25 -10.86 -14.74
N THR A 12 7.99 -11.24 -14.94
CA THR A 12 6.92 -10.98 -13.97
C THR A 12 7.25 -11.53 -12.58
N ALA A 13 7.87 -12.70 -12.51
CA ALA A 13 8.30 -13.32 -11.25
C ALA A 13 9.30 -12.44 -10.47
N THR A 14 10.25 -11.82 -11.17
CA THR A 14 11.23 -10.90 -10.56
C THR A 14 10.53 -9.68 -9.96
N ARG A 15 9.59 -9.07 -10.69
CA ARG A 15 8.82 -7.92 -10.19
C ARG A 15 8.03 -8.28 -8.93
N THR A 16 7.36 -9.43 -8.93
CA THR A 16 6.61 -9.90 -7.75
C THR A 16 7.54 -10.19 -6.57
N GLY A 17 8.73 -10.75 -6.83
CA GLY A 17 9.74 -10.98 -5.80
C GLY A 17 10.22 -9.69 -5.13
N TYR A 18 10.52 -8.65 -5.91
CA TYR A 18 10.92 -7.35 -5.35
C TYR A 18 9.80 -6.67 -4.58
N ASN A 19 8.55 -6.74 -5.08
CA ASN A 19 7.40 -6.21 -4.34
C ASN A 19 7.24 -6.89 -2.98
N ARG A 20 7.47 -8.21 -2.90
CA ARG A 20 7.42 -8.94 -1.64
C ARG A 20 8.51 -8.51 -0.67
N ILE A 21 9.76 -8.37 -1.13
CA ILE A 21 10.87 -7.89 -0.30
C ILE A 21 10.56 -6.50 0.26
N ALA A 22 10.05 -5.60 -0.59
CA ALA A 22 9.70 -4.25 -0.17
C ALA A 22 8.55 -4.26 0.86
N PHE A 23 7.53 -5.09 0.63
CA PHE A 23 6.42 -5.27 1.57
C PHE A 23 6.92 -5.74 2.94
N ASP A 24 7.72 -6.81 2.97
CA ASP A 24 8.26 -7.38 4.20
C ASP A 24 9.17 -6.37 4.94
N THR A 25 9.96 -5.58 4.20
CA THR A 25 10.87 -4.57 4.76
C THR A 25 10.11 -3.38 5.37
N LEU A 26 8.93 -3.06 4.86
CA LEU A 26 8.10 -1.94 5.31
C LEU A 26 7.13 -2.30 6.44
N ALA A 27 7.05 -3.57 6.84
CA ALA A 27 6.09 -4.04 7.86
C ALA A 27 6.19 -3.25 9.18
N SER A 28 7.41 -3.04 9.70
CA SER A 28 7.61 -2.28 10.96
C SER A 28 7.27 -0.79 10.82
N PHE A 29 7.47 -0.22 9.62
CA PHE A 29 7.07 1.14 9.32
C PHE A 29 5.55 1.27 9.29
N GLU A 30 4.86 0.32 8.65
CA GLU A 30 3.39 0.27 8.62
C GLU A 30 2.81 0.23 10.03
N GLU A 31 3.33 -0.64 10.91
CA GLU A 31 2.92 -0.73 12.31
C GLU A 31 3.12 0.59 13.07
N SER A 32 4.25 1.26 12.82
CA SER A 32 4.57 2.56 13.43
C SER A 32 3.60 3.65 12.99
N VAL A 33 3.27 3.70 11.69
CA VAL A 33 2.27 4.62 11.14
C VAL A 33 0.90 4.33 11.74
N LEU A 34 0.49 3.07 11.82
CA LEU A 34 -0.79 2.67 12.39
C LEU A 34 -0.91 3.11 13.86
N SER A 35 0.16 2.95 14.64
CA SER A 35 0.21 3.41 16.04
C SER A 35 0.06 4.94 16.13
N ALA A 36 0.77 5.70 15.30
CA ALA A 36 0.66 7.15 15.25
C ALA A 36 -0.74 7.63 14.83
N VAL A 37 -1.35 6.98 13.85
CA VAL A 37 -2.73 7.29 13.41
C VAL A 37 -3.74 6.98 14.51
N LYS A 38 -3.54 5.93 15.31
CA LYS A 38 -4.41 5.60 16.45
C LYS A 38 -4.39 6.68 17.53
N THR A 39 -3.21 7.20 17.88
CA THR A 39 -3.02 8.19 18.96
C THR A 39 -3.23 9.65 18.53
N ALA A 40 -3.29 9.93 17.22
CA ALA A 40 -3.50 11.29 16.73
C ALA A 40 -4.86 11.88 17.15
N ALA A 41 -4.83 13.13 17.60
CA ALA A 41 -6.02 13.87 18.03
C ALA A 41 -7.00 14.18 16.88
N VAL A 42 -6.47 14.45 15.68
CA VAL A 42 -7.26 14.67 14.47
C VAL A 42 -6.77 13.71 13.40
N LYS A 43 -7.71 13.01 12.77
CA LYS A 43 -7.47 12.06 11.68
C LYS A 43 -8.57 12.20 10.63
N ASN A 44 -8.17 12.25 9.37
CA ASN A 44 -9.07 12.28 8.23
C ASN A 44 -9.23 10.86 7.70
N LEU A 45 -10.48 10.43 7.51
CA LEU A 45 -10.81 9.09 7.04
C LEU A 45 -11.48 9.16 5.67
N ASP A 46 -11.15 8.23 4.79
CA ASP A 46 -11.80 8.07 3.48
C ASP A 46 -11.93 6.58 3.13
N GLU A 47 -12.96 6.24 2.34
CA GLU A 47 -13.18 4.90 1.82
C GLU A 47 -13.38 4.93 0.31
N THR A 48 -12.49 4.27 -0.43
CA THR A 48 -12.59 4.15 -1.89
C THR A 48 -12.81 2.71 -2.30
N GLY A 49 -13.92 2.46 -3.00
CA GLY A 49 -14.20 1.16 -3.62
C GLY A 49 -13.49 0.98 -4.95
N PHE A 50 -12.77 -0.12 -5.13
CA PHE A 50 -12.11 -0.48 -6.39
C PHE A 50 -12.36 -1.96 -6.75
N ARG A 51 -12.14 -2.33 -8.03
CA ARG A 51 -12.40 -3.69 -8.52
C ARG A 51 -11.10 -4.43 -8.81
N VAL A 52 -10.94 -5.61 -8.23
CA VAL A 52 -9.82 -6.54 -8.51
C VAL A 52 -10.42 -7.88 -8.90
N ALA A 53 -10.09 -8.37 -10.10
CA ALA A 53 -10.61 -9.63 -10.65
C ALA A 53 -12.16 -9.75 -10.54
N GLY A 54 -12.88 -8.66 -10.80
CA GLY A 54 -14.35 -8.59 -10.74
C GLY A 54 -14.94 -8.40 -9.34
N LYS A 55 -14.15 -8.55 -8.26
CA LYS A 55 -14.61 -8.38 -6.88
C LYS A 55 -14.36 -6.96 -6.39
N THR A 56 -15.31 -6.42 -5.62
CA THR A 56 -15.12 -5.13 -4.95
C THR A 56 -14.14 -5.29 -3.80
N GLN A 57 -13.17 -4.40 -3.72
CA GLN A 57 -12.25 -4.24 -2.61
C GLN A 57 -12.47 -2.82 -2.06
N TRP A 58 -12.44 -2.67 -0.74
CA TRP A 58 -12.55 -1.36 -0.10
C TRP A 58 -11.18 -0.94 0.41
N LEU A 59 -10.67 0.18 -0.10
CA LEU A 59 -9.50 0.86 0.42
C LEU A 59 -9.92 1.84 1.50
N HIS A 60 -9.52 1.56 2.72
CA HIS A 60 -9.63 2.43 3.89
C HIS A 60 -8.39 3.30 3.98
N VAL A 61 -8.58 4.61 4.06
CA VAL A 61 -7.50 5.60 4.19
C VAL A 61 -7.65 6.32 5.52
N ALA A 62 -6.55 6.44 6.26
CA ALA A 62 -6.50 7.25 7.47
C ALA A 62 -5.26 8.16 7.46
N SER A 63 -5.48 9.46 7.33
CA SER A 63 -4.41 10.46 7.23
C SER A 63 -4.35 11.34 8.46
N ILE A 64 -3.13 11.55 8.94
CA ILE A 64 -2.76 12.56 9.93
C ILE A 64 -1.79 13.54 9.27
N LYS A 65 -1.40 14.62 9.95
CA LYS A 65 -0.55 15.68 9.37
C LYS A 65 0.77 15.15 8.76
N THR A 66 1.32 14.07 9.29
CA THR A 66 2.65 13.56 8.93
C THR A 66 2.65 12.19 8.26
N ALA A 67 1.52 11.48 8.22
CA ALA A 67 1.47 10.11 7.72
C ALA A 67 0.08 9.75 7.19
N THR A 68 0.03 8.79 6.26
CA THR A 68 -1.21 8.20 5.78
C THR A 68 -1.12 6.68 5.86
N TYR A 69 -2.13 6.07 6.49
CA TYR A 69 -2.30 4.63 6.60
C TYR A 69 -3.32 4.15 5.56
N TYR A 70 -3.05 3.01 4.95
CA TYR A 70 -3.89 2.38 3.95
C TYR A 70 -4.20 0.95 4.37
N HIS A 71 -5.47 0.54 4.27
CA HIS A 71 -5.88 -0.82 4.56
C HIS A 71 -6.89 -1.30 3.52
N ILE A 72 -6.75 -2.54 3.03
CA ILE A 72 -7.69 -3.12 2.08
C ILE A 72 -8.49 -4.20 2.79
N SER A 73 -9.82 -4.09 2.69
CA SER A 73 -10.73 -5.15 3.13
C SER A 73 -11.47 -5.75 1.94
N PRO A 74 -11.46 -7.09 1.77
CA PRO A 74 -12.26 -7.74 0.75
C PRO A 74 -13.74 -7.73 1.15
N LYS A 75 -14.63 -7.56 0.15
CA LYS A 75 -16.08 -7.80 0.29
C LYS A 75 -16.46 -9.13 -0.34
#